data_AF-A0A955PDM4-F1
#
_entry.id   AF-A0A955PDM4-F1
#
_cell.length_a   1.000
_cell.length_b   1.000
_cell.length_c   1.000
_cell.angle_alpha   90.00
_cell.angle_beta   90.00
_cell.angle_gamma   90.00
#
_symmetry.space_group_name_H-M   'P 1'
#
loop_
_entity.id
_entity.type
_entity.pdbx_description
1 polymer ?
#
loop_
_entity_poly.entity_id
_entity_poly.type
_entity_poly.pdbx_seq_one_letter_code
_entity_poly.pdbx_strand_id
1 'polypeptide(L)'
;VAMSKNRVLIHQELGEQFWTLPGGRCEILENARETLARETVEELGVESEVGDLLWIVENYFNREGKRWHELALYFSIAFPQDHEIHDHDEPFKGVEEGTDLTFQWVPREELSEWNLVPEFLKDRLTNLPTVTEHLVWTDSKERVIRRDV
;
A
#
# COMPACT_ATOMS: atom_id res chain seq x y z
N VAL A 1 -2.75 5.66 -0.04
CA VAL A 1 -1.95 6.16 -1.18
C VAL A 1 -1.23 7.43 -0.77
N ALA A 2 0.02 7.31 -0.33
CA ALA A 2 0.87 8.46 -0.08
C ALA A 2 1.62 8.84 -1.36
N MET A 3 1.63 10.13 -1.71
CA MET A 3 2.34 10.66 -2.88
C MET A 3 3.21 11.86 -2.48
N SER A 4 4.44 11.88 -2.98
CA SER A 4 5.37 12.99 -2.75
C SER A 4 6.36 13.10 -3.91
N LYS A 5 6.59 14.31 -4.43
CA LYS A 5 7.53 14.56 -5.55
C LYS A 5 7.33 13.61 -6.77
N ASN A 6 6.07 13.35 -7.15
CA ASN A 6 5.67 12.39 -8.20
C ASN A 6 6.06 10.91 -7.93
N ARG A 7 6.36 10.57 -6.68
CA ARG A 7 6.60 9.20 -6.21
C ARG A 7 5.42 8.68 -5.39
N VAL A 8 5.26 7.37 -5.34
CA VAL A 8 4.30 6.66 -4.49
C VAL A 8 5.05 5.85 -3.46
N LEU A 9 4.60 5.88 -2.21
CA LEU A 9 5.14 5.00 -1.18
C LEU A 9 4.51 3.62 -1.31
N ILE A 10 5.35 2.60 -1.49
CA ILE A 10 4.97 1.19 -1.48
C ILE A 10 5.76 0.47 -0.37
N HIS A 11 5.27 -0.68 0.07
CA HIS A 11 5.97 -1.52 1.03
C HIS A 11 5.94 -2.99 0.62
N GLN A 12 6.85 -3.75 1.23
CA GLN A 12 6.96 -5.19 1.09
C GLN A 12 7.34 -5.77 2.45
N GLU A 13 6.67 -6.87 2.83
CA GLU A 13 7.07 -7.67 3.99
C GLU A 13 8.22 -8.62 3.62
N LEU A 14 9.16 -8.82 4.54
CA LEU A 14 10.28 -9.74 4.36
C LEU A 14 9.79 -11.14 3.96
N GLY A 15 10.29 -11.62 2.83
CA GLY A 15 9.91 -12.92 2.26
C GLY A 15 8.86 -12.81 1.16
N GLU A 16 8.08 -11.73 1.07
CA GLU A 16 7.21 -11.52 -0.08
C GLU A 16 8.01 -11.19 -1.34
N GLN A 17 7.51 -11.60 -2.51
CA GLN A 17 8.11 -11.23 -3.81
C GLN A 17 7.36 -10.10 -4.52
N PHE A 18 6.33 -9.54 -3.87
CA PHE A 18 5.49 -8.49 -4.39
C PHE A 18 5.49 -7.29 -3.44
N TRP A 19 5.04 -6.16 -3.96
CA TRP A 19 4.88 -4.92 -3.20
C TRP A 19 3.40 -4.56 -3.13
N THR A 20 3.02 -3.87 -2.07
CA THR A 20 1.67 -3.34 -1.84
C THR A 20 1.73 -1.87 -1.44
N LEU A 21 0.58 -1.23 -1.30
CA LEU A 21 0.50 0.09 -0.67
C LEU A 21 0.45 -0.07 0.86
N PRO A 22 1.08 0.83 1.63
CA PRO A 22 1.03 0.82 3.10
C PRO A 22 -0.39 0.83 3.66
N GLY A 23 -0.54 0.24 4.84
CA GLY A 23 -1.80 0.07 5.56
C GLY A 23 -2.04 -1.38 5.98
N GLY A 24 -3.15 -1.61 6.66
CA GLY A 24 -3.45 -2.91 7.25
C GLY A 24 -4.93 -3.20 7.36
N ARG A 25 -5.25 -4.18 8.22
CA ARG A 25 -6.61 -4.66 8.41
C ARG A 25 -7.31 -3.79 9.44
N CYS A 26 -8.57 -3.45 9.17
CA CYS A 26 -9.40 -2.81 10.20
C CYS A 26 -9.56 -3.73 11.40
N GLU A 27 -9.39 -3.17 12.59
CA GLU A 27 -9.74 -3.84 13.83
C GLU A 27 -11.26 -3.85 14.07
N ILE A 28 -11.68 -4.67 15.03
CA ILE A 28 -13.09 -4.72 15.44
C ILE A 28 -13.48 -3.36 16.02
N LEU A 29 -14.56 -2.77 15.48
CA LEU A 29 -15.07 -1.44 15.84
C LEU A 29 -14.20 -0.26 15.39
N GLU A 30 -13.24 -0.50 14.49
CA GLU A 30 -12.44 0.55 13.85
C GLU A 30 -12.97 0.83 12.44
N ASN A 31 -13.09 2.11 12.06
CA ASN A 31 -13.39 2.48 10.69
C ASN A 31 -12.10 2.61 9.85
N ALA A 32 -12.20 2.50 8.52
CA ALA A 32 -11.02 2.46 7.65
C ALA A 32 -10.09 3.70 7.74
N ARG A 33 -10.61 4.88 8.13
CA ARG A 33 -9.78 6.07 8.35
C ARG A 33 -9.00 5.99 9.65
N GLU A 34 -9.63 5.48 10.70
CA GLU A 34 -8.98 5.21 11.99
C GLU A 34 -7.88 4.16 11.81
N THR A 35 -8.17 3.09 11.07
CA THR A 35 -7.20 2.06 10.69
C THR A 35 -5.97 2.69 10.02
N LEU A 36 -6.16 3.47 8.95
CA LEU A 36 -5.02 4.06 8.25
C LEU A 36 -4.23 5.04 9.12
N ALA A 37 -4.90 5.83 9.96
CA ALA A 37 -4.20 6.73 10.88
C ALA A 37 -3.33 5.95 11.88
N ARG A 38 -3.86 4.87 12.48
CA ARG A 38 -3.13 3.97 13.38
C ARG A 38 -1.95 3.29 12.67
N GLU A 39 -2.21 2.65 11.53
CA GLU A 39 -1.20 1.91 10.76
C GLU A 39 -0.05 2.81 10.34
N THR A 40 -0.30 4.06 9.94
CA THR A 40 0.80 4.99 9.60
C THR A 40 1.71 5.31 10.78
N VAL A 41 1.17 5.31 12.01
CA VAL A 41 1.97 5.50 13.22
C VAL A 41 2.72 4.21 13.57
N GLU A 42 2.06 3.05 13.48
CA GLU A 42 2.67 1.75 13.82
C GLU A 42 3.78 1.37 12.83
N GLU A 43 3.51 1.45 11.52
CA GLU A 43 4.43 1.03 10.47
C GLU A 43 5.58 2.04 10.25
N LEU A 44 5.29 3.34 10.29
CA LEU A 44 6.21 4.40 9.85
C LEU A 44 6.62 5.36 10.97
N GLY A 45 5.92 5.36 12.11
CA GLY A 45 6.19 6.30 13.21
C GLY A 45 5.74 7.72 12.92
N VAL A 46 4.84 7.92 11.96
CA VAL A 46 4.44 9.25 11.47
C VAL A 46 2.93 9.41 11.49
N GLU A 47 2.45 10.48 12.12
CA GLU A 47 1.05 10.88 12.01
C GLU A 47 0.74 11.36 10.59
N SER A 48 -0.43 10.99 10.07
CA SER A 48 -0.84 11.33 8.71
C SER A 48 -2.27 11.87 8.65
N GLU A 49 -2.55 12.65 7.61
CA GLU A 49 -3.91 13.05 7.25
C GLU A 49 -4.48 12.05 6.24
N VAL A 50 -5.57 11.39 6.61
CA VAL A 50 -6.31 10.48 5.73
C VAL A 50 -7.30 11.30 4.89
N GLY A 51 -7.02 11.43 3.60
CA GLY A 51 -7.79 12.24 2.65
C GLY A 51 -8.96 11.50 2.00
N ASP A 52 -9.21 11.74 0.72
CA ASP A 52 -10.37 11.20 0.01
C ASP A 52 -10.30 9.69 -0.20
N LEU A 53 -11.49 9.05 -0.22
CA LEU A 53 -11.62 7.66 -0.63
C LEU A 53 -11.52 7.58 -2.16
N LEU A 54 -10.46 6.95 -2.66
CA LEU A 54 -10.15 6.84 -4.08
C LEU A 54 -10.85 5.63 -4.69
N TRP A 55 -10.71 4.46 -4.05
CA TRP A 55 -11.23 3.20 -4.57
C TRP A 55 -11.86 2.35 -3.48
N ILE A 56 -12.95 1.67 -3.84
CA ILE A 56 -13.46 0.48 -3.15
C ILE A 56 -13.22 -0.68 -4.09
N VAL A 57 -12.45 -1.69 -3.67
CA VAL A 57 -12.00 -2.76 -4.55
C VAL A 57 -12.41 -4.12 -3.98
N GLU A 58 -13.18 -4.87 -4.76
CA GLU A 58 -13.29 -6.31 -4.60
C GLU A 58 -12.10 -6.97 -5.29
N ASN A 59 -11.13 -7.42 -4.50
CA ASN A 59 -9.86 -7.94 -4.96
C ASN A 59 -9.80 -9.46 -4.78
N TYR A 60 -9.74 -10.20 -5.89
CA TYR A 60 -9.63 -11.64 -5.95
C TYR A 60 -8.20 -12.04 -6.32
N PHE A 61 -7.55 -12.88 -5.52
CA PHE A 61 -6.18 -13.32 -5.80
C PHE A 61 -5.90 -14.70 -5.22
N ASN A 62 -4.85 -15.35 -5.72
CA ASN A 62 -4.34 -16.58 -5.13
C ASN A 62 -3.08 -16.28 -4.30
N ARG A 63 -3.02 -16.81 -3.08
CA ARG A 63 -1.85 -16.72 -2.21
C ARG A 63 -1.72 -18.02 -1.42
N GLU A 64 -0.54 -18.64 -1.49
CA GLU A 64 -0.23 -19.94 -0.90
C GLU A 64 -1.20 -21.05 -1.33
N GLY A 65 -1.60 -21.05 -2.61
CA GLY A 65 -2.53 -22.04 -3.16
C GLY A 65 -3.98 -21.92 -2.65
N LYS A 66 -4.31 -20.81 -1.97
CA LYS A 66 -5.68 -20.48 -1.55
C LYS A 66 -6.19 -19.29 -2.34
N ARG A 67 -7.49 -19.33 -2.67
CA ARG A 67 -8.21 -18.18 -3.22
C ARG A 67 -8.64 -17.26 -2.09
N TRP A 68 -8.30 -15.99 -2.25
CA TRP A 68 -8.69 -14.91 -1.36
C TRP A 68 -9.68 -13.98 -2.07
N HIS A 69 -10.59 -13.42 -1.28
CA HIS A 69 -11.44 -12.32 -1.68
C HIS A 69 -11.34 -11.26 -0.59
N GLU A 70 -10.83 -10.10 -0.97
CA GLU A 70 -10.59 -8.96 -0.11
C GLU A 70 -11.44 -7.79 -0.55
N LEU A 71 -12.06 -7.09 0.40
CA LEU A 71 -12.68 -5.80 0.16
C LEU A 71 -11.71 -4.73 0.68
N ALA A 72 -11.05 -4.01 -0.23
CA ALA A 72 -10.04 -3.02 0.10
C ALA A 72 -10.54 -1.60 -0.16
N LEU A 73 -10.32 -0.69 0.80
CA LEU A 73 -10.63 0.73 0.67
C LEU A 73 -9.31 1.51 0.59
N TYR A 74 -9.12 2.23 -0.50
CA TYR A 74 -7.89 2.99 -0.74
C TYR A 74 -8.15 4.48 -0.57
N PHE A 75 -7.46 5.10 0.37
CA PHE A 75 -7.54 6.54 0.62
C PHE A 75 -6.27 7.27 0.15
N SER A 76 -6.35 8.56 -0.15
CA SER A 76 -5.15 9.41 -0.20
C SER A 76 -4.60 9.63 1.22
N ILE A 77 -3.28 9.72 1.34
CA ILE A 77 -2.57 9.94 2.60
C ILE A 77 -1.61 11.12 2.38
N ALA A 78 -1.64 12.08 3.30
CA ALA A 78 -0.69 13.18 3.35
C ALA A 78 0.13 13.12 4.65
N PHE A 79 1.45 13.14 4.52
CA PHE A 79 2.36 13.31 5.65
C PHE A 79 2.70 14.80 5.84
N PRO A 80 3.19 15.21 7.02
CA PRO A 80 3.62 16.60 7.24
C PRO A 80 4.67 17.01 6.19
N GLN A 81 4.55 18.23 5.67
CA GLN A 81 5.31 18.68 4.50
C GLN A 81 6.84 18.65 4.74
N ASP A 82 7.28 19.03 5.94
CA ASP A 82 8.69 19.12 6.31
C ASP A 82 9.19 17.88 7.09
N HIS A 83 8.53 16.73 6.92
CA HIS A 83 8.90 15.48 7.58
C HIS A 83 9.97 14.70 6.78
N GLU A 84 10.93 14.09 7.46
CA GLU A 84 12.05 13.34 6.86
C GLU A 84 11.61 12.13 6.03
N ILE A 85 10.36 11.69 6.20
CA ILE A 85 9.78 10.58 5.42
C ILE A 85 9.82 10.85 3.91
N HIS A 86 9.85 12.11 3.48
CA HIS A 86 9.93 12.51 2.06
C HIS A 86 11.35 12.46 1.47
N ASP A 87 12.37 12.23 2.31
CA ASP A 87 13.79 12.37 1.95
C ASP A 87 14.49 11.01 1.75
N HIS A 88 13.73 9.92 1.77
CA HIS A 88 14.23 8.60 1.40
C HIS A 88 14.24 8.41 -0.12
N ASP A 89 15.44 8.29 -0.69
CA ASP A 89 15.65 7.90 -2.10
C ASP A 89 15.86 6.38 -2.26
N GLU A 90 16.40 5.73 -1.21
CA GLU A 90 16.65 4.29 -1.14
C GLU A 90 15.66 3.59 -0.19
N PRO A 91 15.50 2.25 -0.29
CA PRO A 91 14.59 1.51 0.57
C PRO A 91 14.93 1.67 2.05
N PHE A 92 13.91 1.80 2.88
CA PHE A 92 14.05 2.00 4.31
C PHE A 92 13.14 1.06 5.10
N LYS A 93 13.53 0.76 6.35
CA LYS A 93 12.74 -0.13 7.21
C LYS A 93 11.62 0.64 7.90
N GLY A 94 10.48 -0.04 8.08
CA GLY A 94 9.44 0.38 9.01
C GLY A 94 9.93 0.35 10.46
N VAL A 95 9.14 0.95 11.35
CA VAL A 95 9.45 1.06 12.78
C VAL A 95 8.67 0.08 13.65
N GLU A 96 7.71 -0.65 13.07
CA GLU A 96 6.87 -1.61 13.79
C GLU A 96 7.69 -2.79 14.33
N GLU A 97 7.61 -3.05 15.64
CA GLU A 97 8.27 -4.20 16.23
C GLU A 97 7.54 -5.51 15.88
N GLY A 98 8.27 -6.47 15.33
CA GLY A 98 7.74 -7.79 15.01
C GLY A 98 7.29 -7.96 13.55
N THR A 99 7.28 -6.87 12.76
CA THR A 99 7.01 -6.91 11.31
C THR A 99 8.23 -6.35 10.56
N ASP A 100 8.82 -7.15 9.68
CA ASP A 100 9.94 -6.69 8.83
C ASP A 100 9.40 -6.08 7.53
N LEU A 101 8.89 -4.85 7.62
CA LEU A 101 8.46 -4.07 6.45
C LEU A 101 9.62 -3.24 5.88
N THR A 102 9.77 -3.29 4.56
CA THR A 102 10.62 -2.37 3.79
C THR A 102 9.74 -1.47 2.95
N PHE A 103 9.99 -0.17 3.01
CA PHE A 103 9.28 0.88 2.29
C PHE A 103 10.17 1.48 1.20
N GLN A 104 9.55 1.90 0.09
CA GLN A 104 10.25 2.59 -0.99
C GLN A 104 9.36 3.66 -1.62
N TRP A 105 9.91 4.84 -1.85
CA TRP A 105 9.32 5.83 -2.74
C TRP A 105 9.67 5.49 -4.19
N VAL A 106 8.67 5.17 -5.00
CA VAL A 106 8.84 4.80 -6.42
C VAL A 106 8.25 5.86 -7.34
N PRO A 107 9.00 6.38 -8.33
CA PRO A 107 8.43 7.25 -9.36
C PRO A 107 7.22 6.61 -10.04
N ARG A 108 6.15 7.36 -10.26
CA ARG A 108 4.88 6.82 -10.79
C ARG A 108 5.05 6.15 -12.15
N GLU A 109 5.94 6.69 -12.96
CA GLU A 109 6.33 6.19 -14.28
C GLU A 109 7.09 4.87 -14.24
N GLU A 110 7.66 4.48 -13.09
CA GLU A 110 8.41 3.23 -12.93
C GLU A 110 7.55 2.10 -12.37
N LEU A 111 6.35 2.38 -11.85
CA LEU A 111 5.49 1.38 -11.17
C LEU A 111 5.18 0.13 -12.01
N SER A 112 5.19 0.24 -13.34
CA SER A 112 4.99 -0.91 -14.25
C SER A 112 6.07 -1.98 -14.08
N GLU A 113 7.30 -1.57 -13.77
CA GLU A 113 8.47 -2.43 -13.62
C GLU A 113 8.52 -3.14 -12.26
N TRP A 114 7.74 -2.66 -11.29
CA TRP A 114 7.66 -3.24 -9.96
C TRP A 114 6.64 -4.36 -9.92
N ASN A 115 6.88 -5.38 -9.10
CA ASN A 115 5.89 -6.42 -8.81
C ASN A 115 4.81 -5.91 -7.82
N LEU A 116 4.20 -4.78 -8.15
CA LEU A 116 3.13 -4.14 -7.36
C LEU A 116 1.81 -4.86 -7.57
N VAL A 117 1.14 -5.21 -6.48
CA VAL A 117 -0.18 -5.84 -6.46
C VAL A 117 -1.17 -5.04 -5.60
N PRO A 118 -2.47 -5.05 -5.91
CA PRO A 118 -3.07 -5.67 -7.09
C PRO A 118 -2.66 -4.98 -8.39
N GLU A 119 -2.62 -5.72 -9.51
CA GLU A 119 -1.99 -5.25 -10.76
C GLU A 119 -2.60 -3.94 -11.31
N PHE A 120 -3.87 -3.62 -11.01
CA PHE A 120 -4.51 -2.38 -11.44
C PHE A 120 -3.82 -1.11 -10.91
N LEU A 121 -3.13 -1.22 -9.76
CA LEU A 121 -2.46 -0.08 -9.13
C LEU A 121 -1.38 0.51 -10.04
N LYS A 122 -0.71 -0.32 -10.84
CA LYS A 122 0.36 0.12 -11.75
C LYS A 122 -0.12 1.19 -12.72
N ASP A 123 -1.36 1.05 -13.22
CA ASP A 123 -1.96 1.99 -14.17
C ASP A 123 -2.71 3.12 -13.44
N ARG A 124 -3.48 2.77 -12.39
CA ARG A 124 -4.36 3.74 -11.70
C ARG A 124 -3.59 4.72 -10.84
N LEU A 125 -2.40 4.37 -10.35
CA LEU A 125 -1.58 5.30 -9.60
C LEU A 125 -0.99 6.41 -10.47
N THR A 126 -0.96 6.31 -11.81
CA THR A 126 -0.50 7.38 -12.71
C THR A 126 -1.52 8.52 -12.84
N ASN A 127 -2.80 8.26 -12.60
CA ASN A 127 -3.86 9.29 -12.54
C ASN A 127 -4.91 8.90 -11.49
N LEU A 128 -4.84 9.54 -10.33
CA LEU A 128 -5.82 9.30 -9.27
C LEU A 128 -7.21 9.79 -9.69
N PRO A 129 -8.28 9.05 -9.33
CA PRO A 129 -9.63 9.48 -9.65
C PRO A 129 -10.01 10.71 -8.81
N THR A 130 -10.88 11.55 -9.35
CA THR A 130 -11.41 12.73 -8.64
C THR A 130 -12.71 12.41 -7.88
N VAL A 131 -13.23 11.20 -8.04
CA VAL A 131 -14.41 10.67 -7.36
C VAL A 131 -14.13 9.23 -6.97
N THR A 132 -14.78 8.73 -5.92
CA THR A 132 -14.62 7.33 -5.53
C THR A 132 -15.10 6.40 -6.64
N GLU A 133 -14.26 5.43 -7.01
CA GLU A 133 -14.61 4.37 -7.96
C GLU A 133 -14.78 3.02 -7.24
N HIS A 134 -15.75 2.22 -7.68
CA HIS A 134 -15.85 0.81 -7.30
C HIS A 134 -15.21 -0.04 -8.39
N LEU A 135 -14.30 -0.92 -8.00
CA LEU A 135 -13.56 -1.80 -8.89
C LEU A 135 -13.75 -3.26 -8.47
N VAL A 136 -13.83 -4.14 -9.46
CA VAL A 136 -13.75 -5.59 -9.27
C VAL A 136 -12.50 -6.05 -10.01
N TRP A 137 -11.55 -6.62 -9.28
CA TRP A 137 -10.24 -6.97 -9.80
C TRP A 137 -9.87 -8.42 -9.47
N THR A 138 -9.29 -9.11 -10.45
CA THR A 138 -8.71 -10.45 -10.25
C THR A 138 -7.26 -10.42 -10.68
N ASP A 139 -6.33 -10.67 -9.76
CA ASP A 139 -4.92 -10.78 -10.12
C ASP A 139 -4.69 -12.00 -11.02
N SER A 140 -3.91 -11.78 -12.08
CA SER A 140 -3.64 -12.82 -13.08
C SER A 140 -2.63 -13.87 -12.60
N LYS A 141 -1.82 -13.54 -11.59
CA LYS A 141 -0.70 -14.34 -11.08
C LYS A 141 -0.87 -14.68 -9.60
N GLU A 142 -0.25 -15.79 -9.19
CA GLU A 142 -0.10 -16.15 -7.78
C GLU A 142 0.75 -15.10 -7.06
N ARG A 143 0.30 -14.67 -5.88
CA ARG A 143 1.11 -13.88 -4.96
C ARG A 143 2.09 -14.80 -4.23
N VAL A 144 3.37 -14.70 -4.60
CA VAL A 144 4.42 -15.60 -4.13
C VAL A 144 5.10 -15.06 -2.88
N ILE A 145 5.18 -15.91 -1.86
CA ILE A 145 5.99 -15.71 -0.65
C ILE A 145 7.15 -16.70 -0.71
N ARG A 146 8.39 -16.22 -0.57
CA ARG A 146 9.57 -17.07 -0.32
C ARG A 146 9.43 -17.65 1.07
N ARG A 147 9.24 -18.95 1.14
CA ARG A 147 9.55 -19.70 2.35
C ARG A 147 11.06 -19.92 2.34
N ASP A 148 11.71 -19.47 3.41
CA ASP A 148 13.11 -19.71 3.79
C ASP A 148 14.15 -18.63 3.39
N VAL A 149 14.60 -17.87 4.40
CA VAL A 149 16.01 -17.84 4.83
C VAL A 149 16.05 -18.35 6.27
#